data_AF-A0A369S482-F1
#
_entry.id   AF-A0A369S482-F1
#
_cell.length_a   1.000
_cell.length_b   1.000
_cell.length_c   1.000
_cell.angle_alpha   90.00
_cell.angle_beta   90.00
_cell.angle_gamma   90.00
#
_symmetry.space_group_name_H-M   'P 1'
#
loop_
_entity.id
_entity.type
_entity.pdbx_description
1 polymer ?
#
loop_
_entity_poly.entity_id
_entity_poly.type
_entity_poly.pdbx_seq_one_letter_code
_entity_poly.pdbx_strand_id
1 'polypeptide(L)'
;MRRSLRCLRMLPYETILTQQNVILGETILAFIPIGSTDLIPGHPIELLDEVKALNITTFFGTCKDVGSLYLILRPGFDFKVNGAFFKVAIAFMFDDFIPIAKKAVIFQYTVLTGIVKSGYFTEPARVAETIELPYVFGYSFEKLYFNRDIFTLEDHQVSLDIMNRCGNIMRTGNPNGLNTNDVVWPQFDSDTFRYCVFHFNPSIRHHLKSNNMQFWNRFKPALLDAV
;
A
#
# COMPACT_ATOMS: atom_id res chain seq x y z
N MET A 1 -32.85 -6.61 -9.77
CA MET A 1 -32.19 -6.08 -8.56
C MET A 1 -33.08 -6.04 -7.29
N ARG A 2 -34.27 -5.43 -7.29
CA ARG A 2 -35.10 -5.28 -6.06
C ARG A 2 -35.47 -6.59 -5.34
N ARG A 3 -35.76 -7.68 -6.07
CA ARG A 3 -36.06 -9.00 -5.48
C ARG A 3 -34.83 -9.63 -4.83
N SER A 4 -33.69 -9.63 -5.52
CA SER A 4 -32.41 -10.14 -4.99
C SER A 4 -31.95 -9.37 -3.75
N LEU A 5 -32.05 -8.05 -3.76
CA LEU A 5 -31.70 -7.22 -2.61
C LEU A 5 -32.59 -7.50 -1.39
N ARG A 6 -33.90 -7.70 -1.60
CA ARG A 6 -34.82 -8.10 -0.53
C ARG A 6 -34.44 -9.46 0.04
N CYS A 7 -34.08 -10.42 -0.81
CA CYS A 7 -33.60 -11.73 -0.38
C CYS A 7 -32.33 -11.63 0.47
N LEU A 8 -31.30 -10.90 0.00
CA LEU A 8 -30.05 -10.70 0.74
C LEU A 8 -30.28 -10.05 2.12
N ARG A 9 -31.19 -9.08 2.22
CA ARG A 9 -31.52 -8.40 3.49
C ARG A 9 -32.21 -9.30 4.52
N MET A 10 -32.79 -10.43 4.09
CA MET A 10 -33.42 -11.40 4.99
C MET A 10 -32.46 -12.49 5.46
N LEU A 11 -31.24 -12.56 4.91
CA LEU A 11 -30.24 -13.51 5.34
C LEU A 11 -29.55 -13.04 6.63
N PRO A 12 -29.18 -13.97 7.53
CA PRO A 12 -28.27 -13.67 8.64
C PRO A 12 -26.92 -13.16 8.13
N TYR A 13 -26.27 -12.27 8.86
CA TYR A 13 -24.98 -11.69 8.43
C TYR A 13 -23.90 -12.76 8.30
N GLU A 14 -23.95 -13.83 9.11
CA GLU A 14 -23.03 -14.97 9.05
C GLU A 14 -23.11 -15.69 7.71
N THR A 15 -24.32 -15.76 7.12
CA THR A 15 -24.52 -16.37 5.80
C THR A 15 -23.83 -15.53 4.73
N ILE A 16 -23.95 -14.20 4.84
CA ILE A 16 -23.31 -13.25 3.92
C ILE A 16 -21.78 -13.33 4.06
N LEU A 17 -21.25 -13.36 5.28
CA LEU A 17 -19.80 -13.51 5.54
C LEU A 17 -19.25 -14.84 5.03
N THR A 18 -19.99 -15.94 5.22
CA THR A 18 -19.57 -17.24 4.71
C THR A 18 -19.47 -17.23 3.19
N GLN A 19 -20.44 -16.65 2.49
CA GLN A 19 -20.39 -16.52 1.03
C GLN A 19 -19.31 -15.54 0.56
N GLN A 20 -19.03 -14.49 1.34
CA GLN A 20 -17.91 -13.58 1.06
C GLN A 20 -16.57 -14.34 1.00
N ASN A 21 -16.35 -15.30 1.89
CA ASN A 21 -15.12 -16.11 1.88
C ASN A 21 -14.98 -16.97 0.61
N VAL A 22 -16.11 -17.40 0.02
CA VAL A 22 -16.10 -18.10 -1.28
C VAL A 22 -15.64 -17.14 -2.39
N ILE A 23 -16.19 -15.92 -2.42
CA ILE A 23 -15.82 -14.89 -3.40
C ILE A 23 -14.34 -14.47 -3.25
N LEU A 24 -13.83 -14.39 -2.02
CA LEU A 24 -12.40 -14.12 -1.76
C LEU A 24 -11.46 -15.25 -2.21
N GLY A 25 -12.00 -16.44 -2.49
CA GLY A 25 -11.24 -17.52 -3.15
C GLY A 25 -10.97 -17.24 -4.63
N GLU A 26 -11.78 -16.40 -5.27
CA GLU A 26 -11.72 -16.08 -6.70
C GLU A 26 -11.27 -14.64 -6.97
N THR A 27 -11.36 -13.76 -5.97
CA THR A 27 -11.07 -12.32 -6.09
C THR A 27 -10.18 -11.83 -4.95
N ILE A 28 -9.51 -10.68 -5.15
CA ILE A 28 -8.67 -10.08 -4.09
C ILE A 28 -9.54 -9.44 -2.99
N LEU A 29 -10.67 -8.85 -3.37
CA LEU A 29 -11.64 -8.21 -2.47
C LEU A 29 -13.06 -8.54 -2.94
N ALA A 30 -13.94 -8.92 -2.02
CA ALA A 30 -15.31 -9.35 -2.35
C ALA A 30 -16.28 -8.18 -2.56
N PHE A 31 -16.13 -7.08 -1.82
CA PHE A 31 -16.98 -5.90 -1.93
C PHE A 31 -16.10 -4.65 -2.01
N ILE A 32 -16.17 -3.93 -3.13
CA ILE A 32 -15.41 -2.71 -3.38
C ILE A 32 -16.34 -1.60 -3.90
N PRO A 33 -15.97 -0.31 -3.76
CA PRO A 33 -16.68 0.77 -4.41
C PRO A 33 -16.69 0.56 -5.94
N ILE A 34 -17.85 0.77 -6.55
CA ILE A 34 -18.01 0.76 -8.01
C ILE A 34 -18.13 2.22 -8.50
N GLY A 35 -17.41 2.55 -9.57
CA GLY A 35 -17.57 3.83 -10.26
C GLY A 35 -18.96 3.96 -10.89
N SER A 36 -19.34 5.17 -11.31
CA SER A 36 -20.67 5.48 -11.88
C SER A 36 -21.82 5.34 -10.87
N THR A 37 -21.59 5.81 -9.65
CA THR A 37 -22.64 6.02 -8.65
C THR A 37 -22.77 7.51 -8.36
N ASP A 38 -23.87 7.95 -7.72
CA ASP A 38 -24.01 9.34 -7.27
C ASP A 38 -22.86 9.78 -6.32
N LEU A 39 -22.18 8.82 -5.68
CA LEU A 39 -21.05 9.06 -4.79
C LEU A 39 -19.71 9.19 -5.52
N ILE A 40 -19.46 8.35 -6.54
CA ILE A 40 -18.24 8.37 -7.35
C ILE A 40 -18.68 8.50 -8.83
N PRO A 41 -18.73 9.73 -9.36
CA PRO A 41 -19.45 10.04 -10.59
C PRO A 41 -18.78 9.50 -11.86
N GLY A 42 -17.51 9.09 -11.78
CA GLY A 42 -16.74 8.58 -12.90
C GLY A 42 -15.64 7.63 -12.47
N HIS A 43 -14.82 7.18 -13.42
CA HIS A 43 -13.65 6.36 -13.07
C HIS A 43 -12.61 7.23 -12.34
N PRO A 44 -11.97 6.78 -11.25
CA PRO A 44 -11.06 7.64 -10.47
C PRO A 44 -9.94 8.29 -11.27
N ILE A 45 -9.44 7.63 -12.33
CA ILE A 45 -8.41 8.18 -13.23
C ILE A 45 -8.94 9.40 -14.01
N GLU A 46 -10.19 9.37 -14.45
CA GLU A 46 -10.82 10.47 -15.20
C GLU A 46 -11.07 11.68 -14.29
N LEU A 47 -11.36 11.42 -13.01
CA LEU A 47 -11.62 12.45 -12.01
C LEU A 47 -10.36 13.12 -11.46
N LEU A 48 -9.15 12.67 -11.83
CA LEU A 48 -7.90 13.20 -11.25
C LEU A 48 -7.74 14.71 -11.51
N ASP A 49 -8.13 15.21 -12.67
CA ASP A 49 -7.98 16.63 -13.01
C ASP A 49 -8.98 17.51 -12.23
N GLU A 50 -10.19 17.01 -12.00
CA GLU A 50 -11.17 17.67 -11.13
C GLU A 50 -10.69 17.71 -9.68
N VAL A 51 -10.13 16.61 -9.17
CA VAL A 51 -9.59 16.53 -7.82
C VAL A 51 -8.41 17.49 -7.63
N LYS A 52 -7.52 17.63 -8.63
CA LYS A 52 -6.42 18.61 -8.58
C LYS A 52 -6.94 20.05 -8.45
N ALA A 53 -8.10 20.36 -9.01
CA ALA A 53 -8.69 21.70 -8.93
C ALA A 53 -9.22 22.06 -7.53
N LEU A 54 -9.41 21.09 -6.63
CA LEU A 54 -9.92 21.33 -5.27
C LEU A 54 -8.92 22.04 -4.36
N ASN A 55 -7.64 22.14 -4.75
CA ASN A 55 -6.57 22.81 -3.99
C ASN A 55 -6.52 22.37 -2.51
N ILE A 56 -6.63 21.06 -2.29
CA ILE A 56 -6.60 20.46 -0.95
C ILE A 56 -5.16 20.03 -0.64
N THR A 57 -4.66 20.41 0.54
CA THR A 57 -3.40 19.87 1.05
C THR A 57 -3.58 18.39 1.38
N THR A 58 -2.84 17.54 0.70
CA THR A 58 -2.85 16.10 0.92
C THR A 58 -1.46 15.60 1.27
N PHE A 59 -1.38 14.58 2.12
CA PHE A 59 -0.16 13.80 2.31
C PHE A 59 -0.50 12.32 2.19
N PHE A 60 0.37 11.57 1.52
CA PHE A 60 0.25 10.13 1.35
C PHE A 60 1.64 9.50 1.52
N GLY A 61 1.66 8.23 1.87
CA GLY A 61 2.89 7.46 2.07
C GLY A 61 2.72 6.01 1.68
N THR A 62 3.81 5.25 1.77
CA THR A 62 3.79 3.80 1.56
C THR A 62 4.84 3.15 2.44
N CYS A 63 4.59 1.90 2.83
CA CYS A 63 5.60 1.07 3.46
C CYS A 63 6.55 0.50 2.41
N LYS A 64 7.74 0.08 2.86
CA LYS A 64 8.76 -0.45 1.95
C LYS A 64 8.28 -1.73 1.26
N ASP A 65 7.65 -2.62 2.03
CA ASP A 65 7.36 -4.01 1.67
C ASP A 65 5.84 -4.34 1.73
N VAL A 66 4.97 -3.42 1.28
CA VAL A 66 3.48 -3.54 1.31
C VAL A 66 2.96 -4.93 0.87
N GLY A 67 3.57 -5.54 -0.15
CA GLY A 67 3.13 -6.82 -0.70
C GLY A 67 3.35 -8.04 0.21
N SER A 68 4.20 -7.94 1.24
CA SER A 68 4.59 -9.11 2.05
C SER A 68 3.44 -9.66 2.90
N LEU A 69 2.55 -8.79 3.40
CA LEU A 69 1.36 -9.18 4.16
C LEU A 69 0.45 -10.07 3.32
N TYR A 70 0.16 -9.66 2.08
CA TYR A 70 -0.70 -10.43 1.19
C TYR A 70 -0.13 -11.79 0.80
N LEU A 71 1.19 -11.93 0.81
CA LEU A 71 1.85 -13.21 0.55
C LEU A 71 1.73 -14.15 1.75
N ILE A 72 1.96 -13.67 2.97
CA ILE A 72 1.84 -14.50 4.20
C ILE A 72 0.41 -15.02 4.40
N LEU A 73 -0.60 -14.23 4.03
CA LEU A 73 -1.99 -14.64 4.15
C LEU A 73 -2.39 -15.75 3.15
N ARG A 74 -1.51 -16.15 2.22
CA ARG A 74 -1.79 -17.25 1.30
C ARG A 74 -1.52 -18.61 1.97
N PRO A 75 -2.47 -19.55 1.91
CA PRO A 75 -2.27 -20.90 2.43
C PRO A 75 -1.01 -21.56 1.84
N GLY A 76 -0.14 -22.08 2.71
CA GLY A 76 1.08 -22.78 2.31
C GLY A 76 2.21 -21.89 1.80
N PHE A 77 2.11 -20.56 1.92
CA PHE A 77 3.20 -19.66 1.56
C PHE A 77 4.38 -19.79 2.54
N ASP A 78 5.57 -20.07 1.98
CA ASP A 78 6.87 -19.91 2.63
C ASP A 78 7.65 -18.91 1.77
N PHE A 79 8.46 -18.09 2.43
CA PHE A 79 9.36 -17.17 1.75
C PHE A 79 10.51 -17.84 1.00
N LYS A 80 10.70 -19.15 1.15
CA LYS A 80 11.55 -19.96 0.25
C LYS A 80 10.88 -20.18 -1.10
N VAL A 81 10.50 -19.09 -1.76
CA VAL A 81 9.90 -19.11 -3.09
C VAL A 81 10.94 -19.59 -4.10
N ASN A 82 10.73 -20.79 -4.65
CA ASN A 82 11.51 -21.26 -5.78
C ASN A 82 10.96 -20.69 -7.10
N GLY A 83 11.78 -20.72 -8.16
CA GLY A 83 11.42 -20.15 -9.46
C GLY A 83 10.16 -20.77 -10.11
N ALA A 84 9.81 -22.01 -9.77
CA ALA A 84 8.59 -22.66 -10.28
C ALA A 84 7.34 -22.09 -9.59
N PHE A 85 7.35 -22.00 -8.26
CA PHE A 85 6.28 -21.36 -7.49
C PHE A 85 6.09 -19.91 -7.91
N PHE A 86 7.18 -19.15 -8.06
CA PHE A 86 7.12 -17.77 -8.54
C PHE A 86 6.40 -17.65 -9.89
N LYS A 87 6.73 -18.51 -10.87
CA LYS A 87 6.07 -18.51 -12.18
C LYS A 87 4.59 -18.88 -12.11
N VAL A 88 4.22 -19.84 -11.26
CA VAL A 88 2.81 -20.21 -11.03
C VAL A 88 2.05 -19.05 -10.39
N ALA A 89 2.64 -18.39 -9.40
CA ALA A 89 2.04 -17.22 -8.77
C ALA A 89 1.84 -16.07 -9.76
N ILE A 90 2.81 -15.79 -10.63
CA ILE A 90 2.65 -14.80 -11.72
C ILE A 90 1.54 -15.23 -12.70
N ALA A 91 1.48 -16.51 -13.08
CA ALA A 91 0.45 -17.00 -13.99
C ALA A 91 -0.96 -16.88 -13.40
N PHE A 92 -1.09 -17.05 -12.08
CA PHE A 92 -2.35 -16.91 -11.35
C PHE A 92 -2.74 -15.45 -11.11
N MET A 93 -1.83 -14.61 -10.61
CA MET A 93 -2.13 -13.21 -10.26
C MET A 93 -2.33 -12.30 -11.48
N PHE A 94 -1.81 -12.71 -12.64
CA PHE A 94 -1.86 -11.95 -13.88
C PHE A 94 -2.43 -12.83 -14.99
N ASP A 95 -3.46 -13.63 -14.71
CA ASP A 95 -4.03 -14.59 -15.65
C ASP A 95 -4.54 -13.92 -16.94
N ASP A 96 -5.09 -12.72 -16.80
CA ASP A 96 -5.51 -11.78 -17.83
C ASP A 96 -4.38 -11.28 -18.74
N PHE A 97 -3.10 -11.41 -18.34
CA PHE A 97 -1.99 -10.91 -19.15
C PHE A 97 -1.65 -11.84 -20.32
N ILE A 98 -1.34 -11.22 -21.46
CA ILE A 98 -0.75 -11.91 -22.60
C ILE A 98 0.63 -12.51 -22.25
N PRO A 99 1.09 -13.56 -22.96
CA PRO A 99 2.33 -14.26 -22.61
C PRO A 99 3.58 -13.37 -22.54
N ILE A 100 3.68 -12.36 -23.41
CA ILE A 100 4.82 -11.43 -23.40
C ILE A 100 4.80 -10.49 -22.18
N ALA A 101 3.62 -10.06 -21.73
CA ALA A 101 3.45 -9.25 -20.53
C ALA A 101 3.80 -10.06 -19.27
N LYS A 102 3.37 -11.32 -19.18
CA LYS A 102 3.76 -12.24 -18.09
C LYS A 102 5.28 -12.43 -18.01
N LYS A 103 5.96 -12.58 -19.15
CA LYS A 103 7.43 -12.66 -19.22
C LYS A 103 8.10 -11.36 -18.75
N ALA A 104 7.54 -10.21 -19.10
CA ALA A 104 8.07 -8.91 -18.68
C ALA A 104 7.94 -8.72 -17.15
N VAL A 105 6.83 -9.16 -16.54
CA VAL A 105 6.68 -9.18 -15.07
C VAL A 105 7.72 -10.09 -14.43
N ILE A 106 7.92 -11.31 -14.95
CA ILE A 106 8.95 -12.23 -14.42
C ILE A 106 10.34 -11.58 -14.49
N PHE A 107 10.68 -10.92 -15.59
CA PHE A 107 11.95 -10.21 -15.75
C PHE A 107 12.11 -9.09 -14.72
N GLN A 108 11.09 -8.24 -14.54
CA GLN A 108 11.14 -7.11 -13.60
C GLN A 108 11.40 -7.55 -12.15
N TYR A 109 10.83 -8.68 -11.71
CA TYR A 109 10.88 -9.14 -10.32
C TYR A 109 12.03 -10.12 -10.02
N THR A 110 12.74 -10.63 -11.03
CA THR A 110 13.91 -11.51 -10.83
C THR A 110 15.23 -10.74 -10.71
N VAL A 111 15.23 -9.42 -10.93
CA VAL A 111 16.44 -8.57 -10.98
C VAL A 111 16.73 -7.82 -9.65
N LEU A 112 15.88 -7.92 -8.62
CA LEU A 112 16.02 -7.11 -7.39
C LEU A 112 16.15 -7.97 -6.13
N THR A 113 17.36 -8.07 -5.57
CA THR A 113 17.61 -8.57 -4.20
C THR A 113 18.24 -7.48 -3.34
N GLY A 114 17.58 -7.09 -2.24
CA GLY A 114 18.15 -6.19 -1.23
C GLY A 114 17.33 -6.19 0.07
N ILE A 115 18.00 -6.46 1.20
CA ILE A 115 17.39 -6.82 2.50
C ILE A 115 17.53 -5.72 3.56
N VAL A 116 16.45 -5.38 4.31
CA VAL A 116 16.50 -4.66 5.62
C VAL A 116 15.29 -5.07 6.50
N LYS A 117 15.50 -5.24 7.82
CA LYS A 117 14.69 -5.95 8.86
C LYS A 117 13.42 -5.25 9.40
N SER A 118 12.53 -5.99 10.10
CA SER A 118 11.37 -5.51 10.91
C SER A 118 11.00 -6.52 12.04
N GLY A 119 10.17 -6.10 13.02
CA GLY A 119 9.82 -6.84 14.25
C GLY A 119 8.42 -7.49 14.34
N TYR A 120 7.41 -7.07 13.56
CA TYR A 120 6.07 -7.72 13.56
C TYR A 120 6.03 -9.03 12.81
N PHE A 121 6.81 -9.08 11.74
CA PHE A 121 6.91 -10.24 10.88
C PHE A 121 8.31 -10.81 11.08
N THR A 122 8.38 -12.09 11.39
CA THR A 122 9.66 -12.81 11.29
C THR A 122 10.24 -12.57 9.90
N GLU A 123 11.57 -12.53 9.80
CA GLU A 123 12.23 -12.51 8.51
C GLU A 123 11.56 -13.58 7.63
N PRO A 124 11.05 -13.19 6.45
CA PRO A 124 11.41 -12.01 5.63
C PRO A 124 10.32 -10.93 5.37
N ALA A 125 9.21 -10.86 6.10
CA ALA A 125 8.11 -9.96 5.71
C ALA A 125 8.31 -8.45 6.01
N ARG A 126 9.24 -8.10 6.89
CA ARG A 126 9.80 -6.73 7.04
C ARG A 126 8.74 -5.62 7.25
N VAL A 127 8.88 -4.50 6.53
CA VAL A 127 8.08 -3.28 6.69
C VAL A 127 6.82 -3.44 5.84
N ALA A 128 5.96 -4.35 6.28
CA ALA A 128 4.73 -4.71 5.59
C ALA A 128 3.68 -3.58 5.65
N GLU A 129 2.55 -3.79 5.01
CA GLU A 129 1.41 -2.89 5.15
C GLU A 129 0.97 -2.76 6.63
N THR A 130 0.49 -1.57 7.02
CA THR A 130 -0.05 -1.20 8.34
C THR A 130 0.96 -1.11 9.49
N ILE A 131 2.23 -1.45 9.28
CA ILE A 131 3.23 -1.40 10.35
C ILE A 131 3.63 0.02 10.77
N GLU A 132 3.21 1.03 10.00
CA GLU A 132 3.36 2.45 10.33
C GLU A 132 2.34 2.94 11.36
N LEU A 133 1.20 2.25 11.52
CA LEU A 133 0.12 2.69 12.42
C LEU A 133 0.57 2.89 13.88
N PRO A 134 1.36 1.98 14.49
CA PRO A 134 1.86 2.19 15.85
C PRO A 134 2.69 3.47 16.03
N TYR A 135 3.37 3.92 14.97
CA TYR A 135 4.17 5.14 14.98
C TYR A 135 3.31 6.39 14.77
N VAL A 136 2.28 6.30 13.93
CA VAL A 136 1.32 7.40 13.70
C VAL A 136 0.48 7.67 14.95
N PHE A 137 0.08 6.62 15.67
CA PHE A 137 -0.80 6.71 16.85
C PHE A 137 -0.06 6.75 18.19
N GLY A 138 1.28 6.74 18.20
CA GLY A 138 2.06 6.84 19.43
C GLY A 138 2.06 5.58 20.30
N TYR A 139 1.75 4.40 19.75
CA TYR A 139 1.76 3.13 20.49
C TYR A 139 3.16 2.72 20.94
N SER A 140 4.20 3.32 20.36
CA SER A 140 5.55 3.25 20.90
C SER A 140 5.60 3.73 22.35
N PHE A 141 4.91 4.82 22.69
CA PHE A 141 4.87 5.41 24.03
C PHE A 141 3.87 4.72 24.95
N GLU A 142 2.69 4.38 24.43
CA GLU A 142 1.63 3.72 25.19
C GLU A 142 1.01 2.60 24.36
N LYS A 143 1.40 1.36 24.67
CA LYS A 143 0.95 0.19 23.91
C LYS A 143 -0.51 -0.13 24.22
N LEU A 144 -1.27 -0.43 23.17
CA LEU A 144 -2.56 -1.10 23.32
C LEU A 144 -2.36 -2.58 23.65
N TYR A 145 -3.33 -3.17 24.35
CA TYR A 145 -3.25 -4.56 24.85
C TYR A 145 -2.99 -5.62 23.76
N PHE A 146 -3.38 -5.35 22.51
CA PHE A 146 -3.21 -6.24 21.38
C PHE A 146 -1.90 -6.01 20.61
N ASN A 147 -1.20 -4.90 20.86
CA ASN A 147 0.08 -4.61 20.23
C ASN A 147 1.18 -5.41 20.93
N ARG A 148 1.86 -6.27 20.17
CA ARG A 148 2.91 -7.16 20.68
C ARG A 148 4.33 -6.69 20.34
N ASP A 149 4.48 -5.53 19.70
CA ASP A 149 5.79 -5.00 19.35
C ASP A 149 6.64 -4.74 20.57
N ILE A 150 7.95 -4.79 20.34
CA ILE A 150 8.95 -4.28 21.26
C ILE A 150 9.54 -3.04 20.58
N PHE A 151 9.21 -1.87 21.12
CA PHE A 151 9.71 -0.59 20.62
C PHE A 151 11.02 -0.22 21.31
N THR A 152 11.97 0.28 20.53
CA THR A 152 13.24 0.81 21.02
C THR A 152 13.16 2.33 21.21
N LEU A 153 14.22 2.93 21.78
CA LEU A 153 14.33 4.39 21.89
C LEU A 153 14.26 5.07 20.52
N GLU A 154 14.87 4.44 19.51
CA GLU A 154 14.82 4.88 18.12
C GLU A 154 13.38 4.91 17.59
N ASP A 155 12.57 3.90 17.92
CA ASP A 155 11.17 3.85 17.49
C ASP A 155 10.33 4.97 18.12
N HIS A 156 10.57 5.29 19.40
CA HIS A 156 9.95 6.44 20.04
C HIS A 156 10.26 7.75 19.31
N GLN A 157 11.50 7.95 18.88
CA GLN A 157 11.90 9.15 18.16
C GLN A 157 11.25 9.24 16.78
N VAL A 158 11.20 8.13 16.05
CA VAL A 158 10.51 8.05 14.75
C VAL A 158 9.02 8.35 14.90
N SER A 159 8.37 7.73 15.90
CA SER A 159 6.96 7.95 16.23
C SER A 159 6.67 9.40 16.58
N LEU A 160 7.53 10.04 17.39
CA LEU A 160 7.39 11.44 17.74
C LEU A 160 7.51 12.37 16.52
N ASP A 161 8.48 12.13 15.63
CA ASP A 161 8.64 12.93 14.41
C ASP A 161 7.43 12.80 13.48
N ILE A 162 6.93 11.57 13.28
CA ILE A 162 5.72 11.32 12.48
C ILE A 162 4.52 12.05 13.08
N MET A 163 4.25 11.89 14.38
CA MET A 163 3.13 12.55 15.06
C MET A 163 3.24 14.07 14.99
N ASN A 164 4.43 14.64 15.20
CA ASN A 164 4.66 16.08 15.10
C ASN A 164 4.38 16.59 13.69
N ARG A 165 4.84 15.88 12.65
CA ARG A 165 4.59 16.25 11.25
C ARG A 165 3.13 16.12 10.86
N CYS A 166 2.46 15.04 11.24
CA CYS A 166 1.01 14.90 11.04
C CYS A 166 0.26 16.04 11.75
N GLY A 167 0.62 16.35 12.99
CA GLY A 167 0.07 17.48 13.74
C GLY A 167 0.29 18.83 13.03
N ASN A 168 1.47 19.05 12.47
CA ASN A 168 1.78 20.29 11.75
C ASN A 168 0.99 20.38 10.44
N ILE A 169 0.90 19.31 9.65
CA ILE A 169 0.06 19.26 8.44
C ILE A 169 -1.40 19.60 8.78
N MET A 170 -1.95 19.00 9.83
CA MET A 170 -3.33 19.25 10.25
C MET A 170 -3.57 20.71 10.67
N ARG A 171 -2.58 21.38 11.27
CA ARG A 171 -2.70 22.77 11.74
C ARG A 171 -2.43 23.80 10.66
N THR A 172 -1.43 23.57 9.81
CA THR A 172 -0.85 24.61 8.94
C THR A 172 -0.73 24.18 7.48
N GLY A 173 -1.00 22.91 7.16
CA GLY A 173 -0.73 22.33 5.85
C GLY A 173 0.76 22.10 5.56
N ASN A 174 1.66 22.40 6.51
CA ASN A 174 3.10 22.22 6.35
C ASN A 174 3.61 21.21 7.40
N PRO A 175 4.27 20.10 7.01
CA PRO A 175 4.80 19.13 7.96
C PRO A 175 5.94 19.67 8.84
N ASN A 176 6.63 20.71 8.39
CA ASN A 176 7.83 21.21 9.06
C ASN A 176 7.45 22.20 10.18
N GLY A 177 8.11 22.10 11.33
CA GLY A 177 7.89 22.97 12.48
C GLY A 177 9.05 22.93 13.48
N LEU A 178 8.98 23.73 14.54
CA LEU A 178 10.02 23.76 15.59
C LEU A 178 10.12 22.45 16.38
N ASN A 179 9.10 21.60 16.27
CA ASN A 179 8.99 20.28 16.92
C ASN A 179 9.42 19.12 16.02
N THR A 180 9.94 19.38 14.82
CA THR A 180 10.44 18.33 13.92
C THR A 180 11.96 18.29 13.93
N ASN A 181 12.56 17.17 13.52
CA ASN A 181 14.01 17.13 13.29
C ASN A 181 14.46 18.10 12.18
N ASP A 182 15.78 18.25 12.02
CA ASP A 182 16.40 19.18 11.06
C ASP A 182 16.17 18.78 9.58
N VAL A 183 15.61 17.60 9.31
CA VAL A 183 15.29 17.18 7.94
C VAL A 183 14.03 17.89 7.47
N VAL A 184 14.20 18.82 6.53
CA VAL A 184 13.08 19.49 5.88
C VAL A 184 12.38 18.51 4.93
N TRP A 185 11.10 18.22 5.18
CA TRP A 185 10.25 17.48 4.26
C TRP A 185 9.80 18.42 3.14
N PRO A 186 10.31 18.26 1.90
CA PRO A 186 9.91 19.12 0.80
C PRO A 186 8.49 18.81 0.33
N GLN A 187 7.81 19.83 -0.19
CA GLN A 187 6.59 19.61 -0.96
C GLN A 187 6.93 18.74 -2.18
N PHE A 188 6.10 17.74 -2.45
CA PHE A 188 6.27 16.90 -3.62
C PHE A 188 5.99 17.72 -4.89
N ASP A 189 6.86 17.60 -5.88
CA ASP A 189 6.73 18.25 -7.17
C ASP A 189 7.15 17.29 -8.30
N SER A 190 6.67 17.57 -9.51
CA SER A 190 6.92 16.76 -10.70
C SER A 190 8.30 16.95 -11.33
N ASP A 191 9.12 17.86 -10.82
CA ASP A 191 10.45 18.15 -11.36
C ASP A 191 11.51 17.36 -10.60
N THR A 192 11.40 17.30 -9.27
CA THR A 192 12.37 16.70 -8.36
C THR A 192 11.92 15.35 -7.81
N PHE A 193 10.61 15.08 -7.76
CA PHE A 193 10.01 13.86 -7.20
C PHE A 193 10.52 13.52 -5.80
N ARG A 194 10.82 14.55 -4.99
CA ARG A 194 11.40 14.34 -3.65
C ARG A 194 10.35 13.87 -2.65
N TYR A 195 10.78 13.00 -1.74
CA TYR A 195 9.96 12.48 -0.66
C TYR A 195 10.81 12.23 0.59
N CYS A 196 10.17 12.30 1.76
CA CYS A 196 10.80 12.00 3.04
C CYS A 196 10.76 10.49 3.33
N VAL A 197 11.87 9.95 3.83
CA VAL A 197 11.96 8.59 4.36
C VAL A 197 11.95 8.67 5.88
N PHE A 198 10.88 8.15 6.48
CA PHE A 198 10.79 7.98 7.92
C PHE A 198 11.59 6.77 8.38
N HIS A 199 12.59 7.05 9.19
CA HIS A 199 13.51 6.11 9.82
C HIS A 199 14.22 6.85 10.95
N PHE A 200 14.90 6.14 11.86
CA PHE A 200 15.69 6.76 12.93
C PHE A 200 16.66 7.84 12.42
N ASN A 201 17.25 7.57 11.25
CA ASN A 201 18.02 8.54 10.47
C ASN A 201 17.20 8.94 9.24
N PRO A 202 16.35 9.99 9.34
CA PRO A 202 15.49 10.41 8.25
C PRO A 202 16.32 10.93 7.08
N SER A 203 15.80 10.77 5.87
CA SER A 203 16.50 11.21 4.65
C SER A 203 15.51 11.66 3.58
N ILE A 204 15.96 12.54 2.70
CA ILE A 204 15.23 12.88 1.49
C ILE A 204 15.72 12.00 0.35
N ARG A 205 14.78 11.34 -0.30
CA ARG A 205 15.02 10.58 -1.53
C ARG A 205 14.19 11.15 -2.65
N HIS A 206 14.40 10.64 -3.86
CA HIS A 206 13.66 11.07 -5.04
C HIS A 206 13.23 9.86 -5.87
N HIS A 207 12.23 10.05 -6.73
CA HIS A 207 11.85 9.07 -7.76
C HIS A 207 11.49 7.69 -7.18
N LEU A 208 10.53 7.67 -6.24
CA LEU A 208 10.10 6.46 -5.53
C LEU A 208 9.78 5.31 -6.51
N LYS A 209 10.60 4.25 -6.46
CA LYS A 209 10.46 3.04 -7.28
C LYS A 209 10.28 3.34 -8.79
N SER A 210 10.93 4.37 -9.32
CA SER A 210 10.69 4.92 -10.67
C SER A 210 10.64 3.88 -11.79
N ASN A 211 11.59 2.93 -11.82
CA ASN A 211 11.61 1.87 -12.84
C ASN A 211 10.34 1.00 -12.77
N ASN A 212 9.92 0.61 -11.56
CA ASN A 212 8.69 -0.15 -11.36
C ASN A 212 7.45 0.70 -11.70
N MET A 213 7.45 1.98 -11.34
CA MET A 213 6.35 2.90 -11.67
C MET A 213 6.21 3.10 -13.18
N GLN A 214 7.32 3.22 -13.91
CA GLN A 214 7.30 3.31 -15.37
C GLN A 214 6.76 2.02 -15.99
N PHE A 215 7.18 0.86 -15.48
CA PHE A 215 6.65 -0.43 -15.93
C PHE A 215 5.14 -0.53 -15.72
N TRP A 216 4.65 -0.29 -14.49
CA TRP A 216 3.25 -0.47 -14.15
C TRP A 216 2.32 0.60 -14.73
N ASN A 217 2.76 1.86 -14.79
CA ASN A 217 1.90 2.98 -15.17
C ASN A 217 1.97 3.34 -16.65
N ARG A 218 3.00 2.89 -17.39
CA ARG A 218 3.16 3.19 -18.82
C ARG A 218 3.30 1.95 -19.68
N PHE A 219 4.23 1.07 -19.34
CA PHE A 219 4.53 -0.09 -20.18
C PHE A 219 3.40 -1.13 -20.17
N LYS A 220 2.85 -1.48 -18.98
CA LYS A 220 1.73 -2.43 -18.89
C LYS A 220 0.49 -1.93 -19.64
N PRO A 221 -0.04 -0.71 -19.43
CA PRO A 221 -1.21 -0.24 -20.17
C PRO A 221 -1.00 -0.31 -21.69
N ALA A 222 0.16 0.16 -22.18
CA ALA A 222 0.48 0.10 -23.60
C ALA A 222 0.54 -1.33 -24.17
N LEU A 223 0.90 -2.33 -23.37
CA LEU A 223 0.86 -3.74 -23.78
C LEU A 223 -0.57 -4.28 -23.88
N LEU A 224 -1.49 -3.79 -23.06
CA LEU A 224 -2.89 -4.21 -23.09
C LEU A 224 -3.65 -3.56 -24.26
N ASP A 225 -3.31 -2.31 -24.59
CA ASP A 225 -3.91 -1.59 -25.73
C ASP A 225 -3.42 -2.10 -27.10
N ALA A 226 -2.30 -2.84 -27.13
CA ALA A 226 -1.70 -3.37 -28.35
C ALA A 226 -2.29 -4.71 -28.83
N VAL A 227 -3.32 -5.24 -28.15
CA VAL A 227 -3.99 -6.51 -28.44
C VAL A 227 -5.48 -6.28 -28.62
#